data_AF-A0A1X3PA34-F1
#
_entry.id   AF-A0A1X3PA34-F1
#
_cell.length_a   1.000
_cell.length_b   1.000
_cell.length_c   1.000
_cell.angle_alpha   90.00
_cell.angle_beta   90.00
_cell.angle_gamma   90.00
#
_symmetry.space_group_name_H-M   'P 1'
#
loop_
_entity.id
_entity.type
_entity.pdbx_description
1 polymer ?
#
loop_
_entity_poly.entity_id
_entity_poly.type
_entity_poly.pdbx_seq_one_letter_code
_entity_poly.pdbx_strand_id
1 'polypeptide(L)'
;MTLEEGARAAARELARGETEASAREVVQRVAGESVQVSISRDGEHARVRLVRPVRLLGLVELSAEQTADASARVEQPSLGGAPPGGPP
;
A
#
# COMPACT_ATOMS: atom_id res chain seq x y z
N MET A 1 13.42 0.91 -10.05
CA MET A 1 12.28 1.02 -9.11
C MET A 1 11.13 0.20 -9.65
N THR A 2 10.51 -0.64 -8.82
CA THR A 2 9.50 -1.63 -9.26
C THR A 2 8.10 -1.35 -8.69
N LEU A 3 7.09 -2.03 -9.24
CA LEU A 3 5.72 -1.97 -8.72
C LEU A 3 5.63 -2.54 -7.30
N GLU A 4 6.36 -3.61 -6.98
CA GLU A 4 6.36 -4.21 -5.65
C GLU A 4 6.96 -3.26 -4.60
N GLU A 5 8.03 -2.55 -4.95
CA GLU A 5 8.63 -1.53 -4.08
C GLU A 5 7.64 -0.40 -3.79
N GLY A 6 6.93 0.09 -4.81
CA GLY A 6 5.91 1.12 -4.66
C GLY A 6 4.74 0.67 -3.78
N ALA A 7 4.24 -0.55 -4.00
CA ALA A 7 3.15 -1.11 -3.20
C ALA A 7 3.56 -1.24 -1.73
N ARG A 8 4.77 -1.76 -1.47
CA ARG A 8 5.29 -1.95 -0.11
C ARG A 8 5.56 -0.63 0.60
N ALA A 9 6.10 0.37 -0.10
CA ALA A 9 6.36 1.69 0.47
C ALA A 9 5.04 2.38 0.87
N ALA A 10 4.04 2.35 -0.02
CA ALA A 10 2.71 2.91 0.26
C ALA A 10 1.98 2.17 1.41
N ALA A 11 2.06 0.85 1.46
CA ALA A 11 1.47 0.09 2.57
C ALA A 11 2.10 0.49 3.92
N ARG A 12 3.42 0.71 3.95
CA ARG A 12 4.13 1.16 5.16
C ARG A 12 3.77 2.57 5.58
N GLU A 13 3.60 3.49 4.64
CA GLU A 13 3.10 4.85 4.92
C GLU A 13 1.73 4.76 5.63
N LEU A 14 0.79 4.02 5.04
CA LEU A 14 -0.54 3.85 5.62
C LEU A 14 -0.50 3.18 7.00
N ALA A 15 0.42 2.23 7.21
CA ALA A 15 0.61 1.57 8.49
C ALA A 15 1.10 2.51 9.60
N ARG A 16 1.83 3.58 9.25
CA ARG A 16 2.27 4.62 10.20
C ARG A 16 1.16 5.62 10.55
N GLY A 17 0.01 5.52 9.89
CA GLY A 17 -1.09 6.47 10.06
C GLY A 17 -1.07 7.63 9.06
N GLU A 18 -0.19 7.58 8.04
CA GLU A 18 -0.20 8.59 6.98
C GLU A 18 -1.48 8.53 6.13
N THR A 19 -1.74 9.62 5.42
CA THR A 19 -2.92 9.75 4.57
C THR A 19 -2.78 8.95 3.27
N GLU A 20 -3.92 8.62 2.66
CA GLU A 20 -3.93 8.01 1.32
C GLU A 20 -3.30 8.90 0.26
N ALA A 21 -3.34 10.23 0.42
CA ALA A 21 -2.68 11.17 -0.46
C ALA A 21 -1.15 11.00 -0.41
N SER A 22 -0.55 10.95 0.80
CA SER A 22 0.88 10.69 0.97
C SER A 22 1.28 9.35 0.37
N ALA A 23 0.49 8.30 0.62
CA ALA A 23 0.74 6.99 0.04
C ALA A 23 0.73 7.02 -1.50
N ARG A 24 -0.20 7.76 -2.14
CA ARG A 24 -0.24 7.93 -3.60
C ARG A 24 0.97 8.70 -4.13
N GLU A 25 1.42 9.75 -3.46
CA GLU A 25 2.64 10.48 -3.84
C GLU A 25 3.88 9.57 -3.81
N VAL A 26 3.97 8.70 -2.79
CA VAL A 26 5.05 7.71 -2.69
C VAL A 26 4.98 6.72 -3.85
N VAL A 27 3.79 6.22 -4.20
CA VAL A 27 3.62 5.36 -5.38
C VAL A 27 4.06 6.07 -6.65
N GLN A 28 3.64 7.32 -6.87
CA GLN A 28 4.01 8.07 -8.07
C GLN A 28 5.52 8.29 -8.15
N ARG A 29 6.18 8.55 -7.02
CA ARG A 29 7.63 8.74 -6.95
C ARG A 29 8.42 7.46 -7.22
N VAL A 30 7.93 6.32 -6.73
CA VAL A 30 8.65 5.03 -6.81
C VAL A 30 8.27 4.26 -8.08
N ALA A 31 6.97 4.12 -8.34
CA ALA A 31 6.44 3.32 -9.44
C ALA A 31 6.15 4.16 -10.69
N GLY A 32 6.00 5.49 -10.59
CA GLY A 32 5.70 6.37 -11.71
C GLY A 32 4.21 6.71 -11.84
N GLU A 33 3.91 7.74 -12.64
CA GLU A 33 2.58 8.36 -12.73
C GLU A 33 1.54 7.50 -13.47
N SER A 34 1.97 6.56 -14.30
CA SER A 34 1.08 5.71 -15.12
C SER A 34 0.42 4.56 -14.34
N VAL A 35 0.56 4.55 -13.02
CA VAL A 35 0.13 3.46 -12.15
C VAL A 35 -1.21 3.77 -11.51
N GLN A 36 -2.16 2.85 -11.66
CA GLN A 36 -3.43 2.90 -10.95
C GLN A 36 -3.23 2.39 -9.53
N VAL A 37 -3.66 3.17 -8.53
CA VAL A 37 -3.50 2.87 -7.11
C VAL A 37 -4.87 2.56 -6.51
N SER A 38 -5.00 1.39 -5.90
CA SER A 38 -6.15 1.01 -5.08
C SER A 38 -5.70 0.76 -3.66
N ILE A 39 -6.31 1.48 -2.71
CA ILE A 39 -6.03 1.36 -1.28
C ILE A 39 -7.27 0.80 -0.62
N SER A 40 -7.10 -0.24 0.20
CA SER A 40 -8.16 -0.78 1.04
C SER A 40 -7.65 -1.01 2.45
N ARG A 41 -8.56 -0.91 3.42
CA ARG A 41 -8.30 -1.25 4.82
C ARG A 41 -9.14 -2.47 5.19
N ASP A 42 -8.49 -3.46 5.77
CA ASP A 42 -9.09 -4.70 6.24
C ASP A 42 -8.70 -4.92 7.70
N GLY A 43 -9.59 -4.52 8.61
CA GLY A 43 -9.32 -4.49 10.05
C GLY A 43 -8.08 -3.65 10.38
N GLU A 44 -7.06 -4.32 10.92
CA GLU A 44 -5.77 -3.71 11.27
C GLU A 44 -4.77 -3.68 10.12
N HIS A 45 -5.14 -4.09 8.90
CA HIS A 45 -4.23 -4.12 7.76
C HIS A 45 -4.59 -3.06 6.72
N ALA A 46 -3.61 -2.27 6.30
CA ALA A 46 -3.70 -1.47 5.10
C ALA A 46 -3.16 -2.30 3.92
N ARG A 47 -3.95 -2.44 2.86
CA ARG A 47 -3.56 -3.13 1.62
C ARG A 47 -3.49 -2.11 0.48
N VAL A 48 -2.42 -2.18 -0.29
CA VAL A 48 -2.19 -1.39 -1.49
C VAL A 48 -2.08 -2.34 -2.67
N ARG A 49 -2.84 -2.08 -3.71
CA ARG A 49 -2.75 -2.74 -5.01
C ARG A 49 -2.41 -1.73 -6.08
N LEU A 50 -1.38 -2.03 -6.85
CA LEU A 50 -0.91 -1.23 -7.98
C LEU A 50 -1.14 -2.00 -9.27
N VAL A 51 -1.69 -1.32 -10.28
CA VAL A 51 -1.89 -1.88 -11.61
C VAL A 51 -1.27 -0.95 -12.65
N ARG A 52 -0.48 -1.50 -13.56
CA ARG A 52 0.12 -0.78 -14.68
C ARG A 52 -0.24 -1.46 -16.00
N PRO A 53 -0.95 -0.77 -16.90
CA PRO A 53 -1.12 -1.28 -18.25
C PRO A 53 0.22 -1.22 -18.98
N VAL A 54 0.57 -2.30 -19.67
CA VAL A 54 1.80 -2.42 -20.45
C VAL A 54 1.42 -2.78 -21.87
N ARG A 55 1.88 -1.97 -22.82
CA ARG A 55 1.73 -2.24 -24.25
C ARG A 55 3.04 -2.79 -24.77
N LEU A 56 3.01 -4.00 -25.31
CA LEU A 56 4.14 -4.60 -25.98
C LEU A 56 3.92 -4.48 -27.49
N LEU A 57 4.76 -3.67 -28.13
CA LEU A 57 4.76 -3.52 -29.58
C LEU A 57 5.67 -4.60 -30.19
N GLY A 58 5.07 -5.50 -30.96
CA GLY A 58 5.75 -6.58 -31.69
C GLY A 58 5.02 -6.87 -33.01
N LEU A 59 5.17 -8.08 -33.55
CA LEU A 59 4.42 -8.54 -34.74
C LEU A 59 2.89 -8.49 -34.55
N VAL A 60 2.41 -8.52 -33.30
CA VAL A 60 1.01 -8.34 -32.90
C VAL A 60 0.98 -7.39 -31.69
N GLU A 61 0.00 -6.48 -31.64
CA GLU A 61 -0.21 -5.61 -30.48
C GLU A 61 -0.72 -6.44 -29.29
N LEU A 62 0.05 -6.49 -28.20
CA LEU A 62 -0.33 -7.16 -26.96
C LEU A 62 -0.54 -6.13 -25.86
N SER A 63 -1.75 -6.13 -25.30
CA SER A 63 -2.08 -5.38 -24.09
C SER A 63 -2.00 -6.34 -22.90
N ALA A 64 -1.14 -6.03 -21.93
CA ALA A 64 -0.98 -6.77 -20.69
C ALA A 64 -1.06 -5.82 -19.50
N GLU A 65 -1.21 -6.38 -18.30
CA GLU A 65 -1.22 -5.60 -17.06
C GLU A 65 -0.20 -6.19 -16.09
N GLN A 66 0.63 -5.33 -15.49
CA GLN A 66 1.44 -5.70 -14.35
C GLN A 66 0.72 -5.28 -13.08
N THR A 67 0.63 -6.21 -12.14
CA THR A 67 -0.01 -5.98 -10.84
C THR A 67 0.98 -6.24 -9.72
N ALA A 68 0.96 -5.41 -8.69
CA ALA A 68 1.64 -5.69 -7.43
C ALA A 68 0.72 -5.38 -6.26
N ASP A 69 0.79 -6.20 -5.21
CA ASP A 69 0.07 -5.99 -3.98
C ASP A 69 1.00 -6.06 -2.77
N ALA A 70 0.67 -5.27 -1.76
CA ALA A 70 1.33 -5.31 -0.47
C ALA A 70 0.34 -4.97 0.64
N SER A 71 0.53 -5.58 1.81
CA SER A 71 -0.21 -5.21 3.01
C SER A 71 0.73 -4.98 4.19
N ALA A 72 0.35 -4.04 5.05
CA ALA A 72 1.06 -3.75 6.29
C ALA A 72 0.05 -3.55 7.42
N ARG A 73 0.41 -4.01 8.62
CA ARG A 73 -0.41 -3.85 9.82
C ARG A 73 -0.28 -2.42 10.34
N VAL A 74 -1.39 -1.74 10.50
CA VAL A 74 -1.49 -0.43 11.16
C VAL A 74 -1.26 -0.67 12.65
N GLU A 75 -0.23 -0.06 13.21
CA GLU A 75 -0.01 -0.10 14.64
C GLU A 75 -1.05 0.81 15.30
N GLN A 76 -2.20 0.24 15.69
CA GLN A 76 -3.09 0.94 16.61
C GLN A 76 -2.39 1.01 17.97
N PRO A 77 -2.31 2.19 18.61
CA PRO A 77 -1.84 2.24 19.98
C PRO A 77 -2.77 1.36 20.81
N SER A 78 -2.19 0.30 21.38
CA SER A 78 -2.92 -0.64 22.21
C SER A 78 -3.49 0.15 23.40
N LEU A 79 -4.78 0.46 23.39
CA LEU A 79 -5.46 0.99 24.57
C LEU A 79 -5.69 -0.19 25.53
N GLY A 80 -4.61 -0.67 26.14
CA GLY A 80 -4.59 -1.97 26.82
C GLY A 80 -3.50 -2.05 27.88
N GLY A 81 -3.45 -1.07 28.77
CA GLY A 81 -2.68 -1.12 30.01
C GLY A 81 -3.56 -0.69 31.17
N ALA A 82 -4.48 -1.56 31.61
CA ALA A 82 -5.14 -1.36 32.90
C ALA A 82 -4.06 -1.42 34.01
N PRO A 83 -3.98 -0.45 34.93
CA PRO A 83 -3.05 -0.53 36.04
C PRO A 83 -3.42 -1.72 36.96
N PRO A 84 -2.46 -2.48 37.51
CA PRO A 84 -2.73 -3.49 38.52
C PRO A 84 -3.11 -2.78 39.82
N GLY A 85 -4.37 -2.36 39.92
CA GLY A 85 -4.94 -1.70 41.08
C GLY A 85 -6.01 -2.57 41.70
N GLY A 86 -5.61 -3.68 42.34
CA GLY A 86 -6.45 -4.36 43.30
C GLY A 86 -6.13 -3.87 44.70
N PRO A 87 -7.12 -3.35 45.46
CA PRO A 87 -7.00 -3.35 46.91
C PRO A 87 -8.32 -3.73 47.63
N PRO A 88 -8.29 -3.94 48.94
CA PRO A 88 -7.36 -4.73 49.76
C PRO A 88 -7.89 -6.12 50.13
#